data_AF-A0A966WJH5-F1
#
_entry.id   AF-A0A966WJH5-F1
#
_cell.length_a   1.000
_cell.length_b   1.000
_cell.length_c   1.000
_cell.angle_alpha   90.00
_cell.angle_beta   90.00
_cell.angle_gamma   90.00
#
_symmetry.space_group_name_H-M   'P 1'
#
loop_
_entity.id
_entity.type
_entity.pdbx_description
1 polymer ?
#
loop_
_entity_poly.entity_id
_entity_poly.type
_entity_poly.pdbx_seq_one_letter_code
_entity_poly.pdbx_strand_id
1 'polypeptide(L)'
;MADNDTIQWTPELRAEMEAMTSTQRAAVLMLLLGEEQAAEIVKYLSPKEVQALGAAMVQASSLSQGAVNVVLDQFVDMLKKQNSVGLGGSD
;
A
#
# COMPACT_ATOMS: atom_id res chain seq x y z
N MET A 1 13.55 22.90 -12.56
CA MET A 1 13.26 22.83 -11.12
C MET A 1 12.08 21.88 -10.95
N ALA A 2 12.37 20.58 -10.87
CA ALA A 2 11.40 19.53 -10.56
C ALA A 2 12.18 18.33 -10.02
N ASP A 3 12.95 18.58 -8.97
CA ASP A 3 13.83 17.62 -8.33
C ASP A 3 13.26 17.34 -6.93
N ASN A 4 12.16 16.57 -6.78
CA ASN A 4 11.71 16.15 -5.44
C ASN A 4 10.79 14.90 -5.35
N ASP A 5 10.89 13.92 -6.24
CA ASP A 5 10.17 12.63 -6.09
C ASP A 5 11.11 11.43 -5.86
N THR A 6 12.38 11.68 -5.49
CA THR A 6 13.26 10.60 -5.05
C THR A 6 12.95 10.29 -3.60
N ILE A 7 12.29 9.16 -3.34
CA ILE A 7 12.12 8.65 -1.97
C ILE A 7 13.51 8.54 -1.34
N GLN A 8 13.75 9.36 -0.32
CA GLN A 8 14.99 9.36 0.44
C GLN A 8 14.94 8.16 1.39
N TRP A 9 15.67 7.11 1.04
CA TRP A 9 15.79 5.89 1.85
C TRP A 9 16.68 6.11 3.07
N THR A 10 16.14 6.79 4.08
CA THR A 10 16.81 6.94 5.37
C THR A 10 16.88 5.58 6.10
N PRO A 11 17.87 5.37 6.98
CA PRO A 11 17.95 4.14 7.77
C PRO A 11 16.69 3.91 8.62
N GLU A 12 16.05 4.98 9.09
CA GLU A 12 14.79 4.94 9.84
C GLU A 12 13.62 4.47 8.99
N LEU A 13 13.48 5.00 7.77
CA LEU A 13 12.44 4.59 6.82
C LEU A 13 12.58 3.12 6.44
N ARG A 14 13.81 2.65 6.23
CA ARG A 14 14.09 1.24 5.92
C ARG A 14 13.65 0.33 7.06
N ALA A 15 14.02 0.67 8.31
CA ALA A 15 13.61 -0.09 9.47
C ALA A 15 12.08 -0.10 9.65
N GLU A 16 11.41 1.04 9.44
CA GLU A 16 9.94 1.14 9.47
C GLU A 16 9.30 0.24 8.40
N MET A 17 9.88 0.20 7.20
CA MET A 17 9.41 -0.64 6.10
C MET A 17 9.66 -2.14 6.29
N GLU A 18 10.76 -2.51 6.92
CA GLU A 18 11.10 -3.90 7.27
C GLU A 18 10.20 -4.40 8.41
N ALA A 19 9.87 -3.54 9.37
CA ALA A 19 8.92 -3.84 10.44
C ALA A 19 7.45 -3.91 9.95
N MET A 20 7.16 -3.32 8.79
CA MET A 20 5.80 -3.22 8.27
C MET A 20 5.30 -4.53 7.65
N THR A 21 4.19 -5.01 8.18
CA THR A 21 3.50 -6.23 7.73
C THR A 21 2.72 -6.03 6.42
N SER A 22 2.41 -7.11 5.71
CA SER A 22 1.56 -7.08 4.51
C SER A 22 0.16 -6.53 4.80
N THR A 23 -0.41 -6.81 5.97
CA THR A 23 -1.72 -6.28 6.38
C THR A 23 -1.67 -4.77 6.61
N GLN A 24 -0.59 -4.23 7.17
CA GLN A 24 -0.41 -2.77 7.31
C GLN A 24 -0.28 -2.09 5.94
N ARG A 25 0.45 -2.70 4.99
CA ARG A 25 0.51 -2.18 3.60
C ARG A 25 -0.87 -2.14 2.95
N ALA A 26 -1.65 -3.21 3.09
CA ALA A 26 -3.02 -3.25 2.60
C ALA A 26 -3.91 -2.18 3.28
N ALA A 27 -3.74 -1.98 4.58
CA ALA A 27 -4.45 -0.95 5.32
C ALA A 27 -4.11 0.47 4.85
N VAL A 28 -2.84 0.77 4.58
CA VAL A 28 -2.42 2.05 3.95
C VAL A 28 -3.14 2.25 2.62
N LEU A 29 -3.15 1.24 1.75
CA LEU A 29 -3.82 1.32 0.45
C LEU A 29 -5.33 1.53 0.60
N MET A 30 -5.98 0.89 1.59
CA MET A 30 -7.40 1.12 1.87
C MET A 30 -7.67 2.54 2.37
N LEU A 31 -6.79 3.10 3.20
CA LEU A 31 -6.90 4.50 3.65
C LEU A 31 -6.75 5.47 2.47
N LEU A 32 -5.88 5.18 1.51
CA LEU A 32 -5.70 5.97 0.29
C LEU A 32 -6.90 5.84 -0.69
N LEU A 33 -7.55 4.68 -0.70
CA LEU A 33 -8.71 4.39 -1.57
C LEU A 33 -9.98 5.11 -1.09
N GLY A 34 -10.07 5.43 0.20
CA GLY A 34 -11.18 6.14 0.83
C GLY A 34 -12.27 5.20 1.37
N GLU A 35 -13.15 5.78 2.20
CA GLU A 35 -14.11 5.02 3.01
C GLU A 35 -15.11 4.22 2.19
N GLU A 36 -15.72 4.80 1.15
CA GLU A 36 -16.70 4.10 0.30
C GLU A 36 -16.10 2.86 -0.37
N GLN A 37 -14.91 3.01 -0.94
CA GLN A 37 -14.28 1.96 -1.75
C GLN A 37 -13.71 0.87 -0.86
N ALA A 38 -13.17 1.24 0.31
CA ALA A 38 -12.75 0.29 1.32
C ALA A 38 -13.94 -0.50 1.87
N ALA A 39 -15.10 0.13 2.09
CA ALA A 39 -16.30 -0.53 2.60
C ALA A 39 -16.80 -1.63 1.64
N GLU A 40 -16.71 -1.43 0.33
CA GLU A 40 -17.01 -2.47 -0.65
C GLU A 40 -16.07 -3.68 -0.53
N ILE A 41 -14.77 -3.46 -0.29
CA ILE A 41 -13.80 -4.56 -0.11
C ILE A 41 -14.04 -5.29 1.21
N VAL A 42 -14.35 -4.55 2.28
CA VAL A 42 -14.61 -5.11 3.62
C VAL A 42 -15.79 -6.07 3.62
N LYS A 43 -16.80 -5.88 2.77
CA LYS A 43 -17.93 -6.82 2.60
C LYS A 43 -17.51 -8.23 2.16
N TYR A 44 -16.35 -8.38 1.51
CA TYR A 44 -15.83 -9.67 1.06
C TYR A 44 -14.89 -10.33 2.07
N LEU A 45 -14.57 -9.66 3.19
CA LEU A 45 -13.65 -10.15 4.21
C LEU A 45 -14.39 -10.91 5.32
N SER A 46 -13.74 -11.92 5.87
CA SER A 46 -14.23 -12.62 7.06
C SER A 46 -14.11 -11.73 8.30
N PRO A 47 -14.93 -11.90 9.35
CA PRO A 47 -14.88 -11.08 10.56
C PRO A 47 -13.48 -11.03 11.23
N LYS A 48 -12.74 -12.14 11.16
CA LYS A 48 -11.35 -12.22 11.65
C LYS A 48 -10.39 -11.35 10.83
N GLU A 49 -10.59 -11.27 9.52
CA GLU A 49 -9.76 -10.48 8.60
C GLU A 49 -10.08 -8.99 8.75
N VAL A 50 -11.37 -8.64 8.90
CA VAL A 50 -11.79 -7.27 9.20
C VAL A 50 -11.17 -6.77 10.51
N GLN A 51 -11.10 -7.62 11.54
CA GLN A 51 -10.45 -7.27 12.80
C GLN A 51 -8.95 -7.02 12.63
N ALA A 52 -8.25 -7.90 11.90
CA ALA A 52 -6.83 -7.74 11.62
C ALA A 52 -6.55 -6.48 10.79
N LEU A 53 -7.38 -6.22 9.79
CA LEU A 53 -7.33 -5.03 8.95
C LEU A 53 -7.57 -3.75 9.77
N GLY A 54 -8.59 -3.73 10.63
CA GLY A 54 -8.87 -2.58 11.50
C GLY A 54 -7.70 -2.25 12.44
N ALA A 55 -7.09 -3.28 13.05
CA ALA A 55 -5.90 -3.11 13.87
C ALA A 55 -4.70 -2.60 13.05
N ALA A 56 -4.58 -3.03 11.79
CA ALA A 56 -3.55 -2.57 10.88
C ALA A 56 -3.81 -1.14 10.37
N MET A 57 -5.06 -0.71 10.19
CA MET A 57 -5.44 0.65 9.79
C MET A 57 -5.06 1.69 10.85
N VAL A 58 -5.25 1.38 12.13
CA VAL A 58 -4.82 2.25 13.23
C VAL A 58 -3.30 2.42 13.23
N GLN A 59 -2.56 1.32 13.05
CA GLN A 59 -1.09 1.37 12.98
C GLN A 59 -0.60 2.07 11.71
N ALA A 60 -1.27 1.86 10.59
CA ALA A 60 -0.98 2.49 9.31
C ALA A 60 -1.15 4.02 9.37
N SER A 61 -2.11 4.51 10.15
CA SER A 61 -2.30 5.95 10.38
C SER A 61 -1.13 6.61 11.13
N SER A 62 -0.26 5.84 11.77
CA SER A 62 0.95 6.34 12.45
C SER A 62 2.21 6.26 11.59
N LEU A 63 2.11 5.77 10.36
CA LEU A 63 3.26 5.63 9.46
C LEU A 63 3.73 6.98 8.93
N SER A 64 5.03 7.07 8.66
CA SER A 64 5.63 8.27 8.09
C SER A 64 5.19 8.46 6.64
N GLN A 65 5.12 9.71 6.18
CA GLN A 65 4.77 10.04 4.79
C GLN A 65 5.71 9.33 3.79
N GLY A 66 6.99 9.15 4.14
CA GLY A 66 7.94 8.38 3.35
C GLY A 66 7.54 6.91 3.17
N ALA A 67 7.07 6.24 4.23
CA ALA A 67 6.64 4.85 4.16
C ALA A 67 5.37 4.70 3.32
N VAL A 68 4.41 5.61 3.47
CA VAL A 68 3.20 5.65 2.65
C VAL A 68 3.56 5.79 1.16
N ASN A 69 4.48 6.69 0.83
CA ASN A 69 4.89 6.90 -0.56
C ASN A 69 5.56 5.66 -1.16
N VAL A 70 6.38 4.95 -0.37
CA VAL A 70 6.97 3.68 -0.85
C VAL A 70 5.91 2.62 -1.07
N VAL A 71 4.97 2.43 -0.14
CA VAL A 71 3.92 1.42 -0.27
C VAL A 71 3.09 1.67 -1.53
N LEU A 72 2.78 2.93 -1.80
CA LEU A 72 2.08 3.33 -3.02
C LEU A 72 2.91 3.02 -4.27
N ASP A 73 4.19 3.39 -4.29
CA ASP A 73 5.08 3.15 -5.44
C ASP A 73 5.23 1.64 -5.72
N GLN A 74 5.42 0.82 -4.67
CA GLN A 74 5.46 -0.64 -4.78
C GLN A 74 4.16 -1.23 -5.32
N PHE A 75 3.01 -0.70 -4.90
CA PHE A 75 1.71 -1.14 -5.39
C PHE A 75 1.52 -0.80 -6.87
N VAL A 76 1.88 0.43 -7.27
CA VAL A 76 1.82 0.88 -8.68
C VAL A 76 2.77 0.06 -9.55
N ASP A 77 3.98 -0.23 -9.08
CA ASP A 77 4.95 -1.08 -9.78
C ASP A 77 4.42 -2.51 -9.95
N MET A 78 3.82 -3.08 -8.90
CA MET A 78 3.16 -4.38 -8.96
C MET A 78 2.03 -4.41 -9.99
N LEU A 79 1.17 -3.39 -10.02
CA LEU A 79 0.09 -3.29 -11.00
C LEU A 79 0.62 -3.17 -12.44
N LYS A 80 1.67 -2.37 -12.65
CA LYS A 80 2.35 -2.25 -13.96
C LYS A 80 2.93 -3.60 -14.41
N LYS A 81 3.50 -4.36 -13.46
CA LYS A 81 4.07 -5.69 -13.73
C LYS A 81 2.99 -6.74 -14.04
N GLN A 82 1.81 -6.67 -13.42
CA GLN A 82 0.69 -7.55 -13.76
C GLN A 82 0.02 -7.17 -15.08
N ASN A 83 -0.08 -5.88 -15.42
CA ASN A 83 -0.71 -5.41 -16.67
C ASN A 83 0.20 -5.58 -17.90
N SER A 84 1.52 -5.70 -17.71
CA SER A 84 2.45 -6.03 -18.81
C SER A 84 2.35 -7.49 -19.28
N VAL A 85 1.66 -8.35 -18.53
CA VAL A 85 1.26 -9.71 -18.95
C VAL A 85 -0.12 -9.63 -19.62
N GLY A 86 -0.21 -8.96 -20.77
CA GLY A 86 -1.47 -8.80 -21.49
C GLY A 86 -1.41 -8.09 -22.84
N LEU A 87 -0.31 -7.40 -23.15
CA LEU A 87 -0.13 -6.67 -24.42
C LEU A 87 1.00 -7.24 -25.30
N GLY A 88 1.46 -8.46 -25.02
CA GLY A 88 2.49 -9.16 -25.79
C GLY A 88 1.95 -10.17 -26.81
N GLY A 89 0.71 -10.02 -27.25
CA GLY A 89 0.08 -10.92 -28.22
C GLY A 89 -0.66 -10.16 -29.30
N SER A 90 0.04 -9.79 -30.37
CA SER A 90 -0.41 -9.80 -31.78
C SER A 90 0.74 -9.31 -32.66
N ASP A 91 1.27 -10.24 -33.47
CA ASP A 91 2.16 -10.15 -34.64
C ASP A 91 3.33 -9.14 -34.68
#